data_AF-A0A931YUD3-F1
#
_entry.id   AF-A0A931YUD3-F1
#
_cell.length_a   1.000
_cell.length_b   1.000
_cell.length_c   1.000
_cell.angle_alpha   90.00
_cell.angle_beta   90.00
_cell.angle_gamma   90.00
#
_symmetry.space_group_name_H-M   'P 1'
#
loop_
_entity.id
_entity.type
_entity.pdbx_description
1 polymer ?
#
loop_
_entity_poly.entity_id
_entity_poly.type
_entity_poly.pdbx_seq_one_letter_code
_entity_poly.pdbx_strand_id
1 'polypeptide(L)'
;MDRRFRTLVDQVAAGTIARREFLRRTAVLTGGTAAGLHALGRVAGAQPRTKLRVWLFKSFVTAGNDVVARHIDAWAKERRVDVEVDWATFGDREQKFVAAIEAGNPPD
;
A
#
# COMPACT_ATOMS: atom_id res chain seq x y z
N MET A 1 -0.54 8.31 29.87
CA MET A 1 0.11 8.46 28.54
C MET A 1 0.01 9.92 28.14
N ASP A 2 1.14 10.61 27.97
CA ASP A 2 1.23 12.07 27.80
C ASP A 2 0.48 12.57 26.55
N ARG A 3 -0.29 13.65 26.67
CA ARG A 3 -1.08 14.27 25.58
C ARG A 3 -0.16 14.67 24.42
N ARG A 4 1.04 15.14 24.72
CA ARG A 4 2.05 15.54 23.72
C ARG A 4 2.54 14.36 22.89
N PHE A 5 2.71 13.20 23.51
CA PHE A 5 3.14 11.99 22.81
C PHE A 5 2.08 11.52 21.80
N ARG A 6 0.80 11.54 22.19
CA ARG A 6 -0.30 11.20 21.27
C ARG A 6 -0.34 12.11 20.05
N THR A 7 -0.21 13.43 20.25
CA THR A 7 -0.17 14.40 19.14
C THR A 7 0.96 14.11 18.16
N LEU A 8 2.15 13.73 18.64
CA LEU A 8 3.26 13.33 17.75
C LEU A 8 2.95 12.05 16.97
N VAL A 9 2.27 11.08 17.60
CA VAL A 9 1.83 9.84 16.93
C VAL A 9 0.84 10.15 15.82
N ASP A 10 -0.12 11.04 16.06
CA ASP A 10 -1.10 11.46 15.06
C ASP A 10 -0.42 12.20 13.90
N GLN A 11 0.56 13.08 14.20
CA GLN A 11 1.31 13.81 13.19
C GLN A 11 2.14 12.91 12.26
N VAL A 12 2.80 11.88 12.82
CA VAL A 12 3.57 10.93 11.99
C VAL A 12 2.65 9.97 11.23
N ALA A 13 1.49 9.62 11.79
CA ALA A 13 0.47 8.82 11.10
C ALA A 13 -0.12 9.56 9.90
N ALA A 14 -0.39 10.87 10.05
CA ALA A 14 -0.87 11.74 8.99
C ALA A 14 0.21 12.16 7.97
N GLY A 15 1.47 11.72 8.15
CA GLY A 15 2.59 12.09 7.26
C GLY A 15 3.03 13.56 7.34
N THR A 16 2.51 14.32 8.31
CA THR A 16 2.85 15.75 8.50
C THR A 16 4.26 15.98 9.04
N ILE A 17 4.86 14.96 9.67
CA ILE A 17 6.25 14.97 10.13
C ILE A 17 6.99 13.71 9.68
N ALA A 18 8.29 13.84 9.41
CA ALA A 18 9.13 12.72 9.03
C ALA A 18 9.37 11.75 10.20
N ARG A 19 9.51 10.45 9.92
CA ARG A 19 9.77 9.40 10.93
C ARG A 19 10.98 9.71 11.82
N ARG A 20 12.06 10.23 11.24
CA ARG A 20 13.28 10.63 11.97
C ARG A 20 13.03 11.78 12.94
N GLU A 21 12.20 12.75 12.53
CA GLU A 21 11.83 13.88 13.37
C GLU A 21 10.92 13.46 14.52
N PHE A 22 9.94 12.60 14.25
CA PHE A 22 9.13 11.96 15.27
C PHE A 22 10.00 11.25 16.32
N LEU A 23 10.95 10.39 15.91
CA LEU A 23 11.83 9.66 16.83
C LEU A 23 12.66 10.61 17.72
N ARG A 24 13.19 11.71 17.16
CA ARG A 24 13.91 12.73 17.95
C ARG A 24 13.00 13.40 18.97
N ARG A 25 11.82 13.86 18.55
CA ARG A 25 10.86 14.54 19.44
C ARG A 25 10.33 13.62 20.53
N THR A 26 10.08 12.34 20.20
CA THR A 26 9.71 11.35 21.21
C THR A 26 10.86 11.09 22.17
N ALA A 27 12.10 10.96 21.71
CA ALA A 27 13.24 10.72 22.60
C ALA A 27 13.40 11.82 23.66
N VAL A 28 13.15 13.08 23.27
CA VAL A 28 13.14 14.23 24.21
C VAL A 28 12.01 14.10 25.25
N LEU A 29 10.81 13.65 24.84
CA LEU A 29 9.66 13.54 25.73
C LEU A 29 9.72 12.33 26.67
N THR A 30 10.21 11.19 26.19
CA THR A 30 10.16 9.92 26.91
C THR A 30 11.51 9.47 27.48
N GLY A 31 12.55 10.29 27.33
CA GLY A 31 13.91 9.98 27.80
C GLY A 31 14.61 8.88 26.99
N GLY A 32 14.09 8.54 25.81
CA GLY A 32 14.63 7.47 24.97
C GLY A 32 13.78 7.16 23.74
N THR A 33 14.37 6.50 22.74
CA THR A 33 13.72 6.22 21.45
C THR A 33 12.80 5.00 21.48
N ALA A 34 12.86 4.14 22.50
CA ALA A 34 12.13 2.87 22.54
C ALA A 34 10.61 3.06 22.41
N ALA A 35 10.03 4.01 23.14
CA ALA A 35 8.60 4.32 23.06
C ALA A 35 8.21 4.87 21.67
N GLY A 36 9.07 5.69 21.07
CA GLY A 36 8.88 6.21 19.71
C GLY A 36 8.94 5.10 18.68
N LEU A 37 9.96 4.24 18.74
CA LEU A 37 10.10 3.11 17.82
C LEU A 37 8.91 2.16 17.89
N HIS A 38 8.46 1.83 19.11
CA HIS A 38 7.28 1.00 19.32
C HIS A 38 6.02 1.65 18.72
N ALA A 39 5.80 2.95 18.92
CA ALA A 39 4.65 3.66 18.34
C ALA A 39 4.75 3.74 16.81
N LEU A 40 5.94 3.99 16.27
CA LEU A 40 6.19 4.05 14.82
C LEU A 40 5.87 2.72 14.14
N GLY A 41 6.24 1.59 14.77
CA GLY A 41 5.90 0.26 14.29
C GLY A 41 4.40 0.00 14.23
N ARG A 42 3.63 0.48 15.23
CA ARG A 42 2.16 0.40 15.21
C ARG A 42 1.55 1.28 14.12
N VAL A 43 2.02 2.52 13.98
CA VAL A 43 1.55 3.45 12.93
C VAL A 43 1.81 2.88 11.53
N ALA A 44 2.99 2.31 11.30
CA ALA A 44 3.31 1.66 10.02
C ALA A 44 2.44 0.43 9.73
N GLY A 45 1.88 -0.23 10.75
CA GLY A 45 0.90 -1.30 10.59
C GLY A 45 -0.54 -0.82 10.35
N ALA A 46 -0.85 0.43 10.71
CA ALA A 46 -2.18 1.02 10.63
C ALA A 46 -2.38 1.94 9.42
N GLN A 47 -1.34 2.16 8.59
CA GLN A 47 -1.49 2.92 7.36
C GLN A 47 -2.41 2.18 6.38
N PRO A 48 -3.36 2.89 5.74
CA PRO A 48 -4.20 2.29 4.71
C PRO A 48 -3.30 1.72 3.62
N ARG A 49 -3.58 0.47 3.22
CA ARG A 49 -2.81 -0.23 2.20
C ARG A 49 -3.07 0.47 0.87
N THR A 50 -2.00 0.73 0.11
CA THR A 50 -2.16 1.24 -1.26
C THR A 50 -2.95 0.22 -2.06
N LYS A 51 -4.06 0.67 -2.67
CA LYS A 51 -4.84 -0.16 -3.59
C LYS A 51 -4.27 0.00 -4.99
N LEU A 52 -4.00 -1.12 -5.67
CA LEU A 52 -3.52 -1.18 -7.04
C LEU A 52 -4.51 -1.97 -7.90
N ARG A 53 -4.89 -1.43 -9.05
CA ARG A 53 -5.68 -2.11 -10.09
C ARG A 53 -4.72 -2.58 -11.18
N VAL A 54 -4.63 -3.89 -11.36
CA VAL A 54 -3.74 -4.50 -12.35
C VAL A 54 -4.59 -5.23 -13.38
N TRP A 55 -4.43 -4.86 -14.65
CA TRP A 55 -5.10 -5.54 -15.76
C TRP A 55 -4.13 -6.46 -16.47
N LEU A 56 -4.49 -7.74 -16.57
CA LEU A 56 -3.67 -8.79 -17.17
C LEU A 56 -4.38 -9.43 -18.34
N PHE A 57 -3.59 -9.90 -19.31
CA PHE A 57 -4.13 -10.71 -20.40
C PHE A 57 -4.39 -12.13 -19.92
N LYS A 58 -5.61 -12.60 -20.14
CA LYS A 58 -5.98 -13.98 -19.86
C LYS A 58 -5.33 -14.89 -20.90
N SER A 59 -4.39 -15.71 -20.48
CA SER A 59 -3.81 -16.76 -21.32
C SER A 59 -4.81 -17.88 -21.56
N PHE A 60 -4.71 -18.53 -22.73
CA PHE A 60 -5.38 -19.81 -23.01
C PHE A 60 -4.85 -20.95 -22.13
N VAL A 61 -3.64 -20.80 -21.59
CA VAL A 61 -3.05 -21.71 -20.60
C VAL A 61 -3.55 -21.30 -19.21
N THR A 62 -4.66 -21.87 -18.78
CA THR A 62 -5.34 -21.51 -17.52
C THR A 62 -4.43 -21.67 -16.30
N ALA A 63 -3.62 -22.75 -16.25
CA ALA A 63 -2.65 -22.97 -15.19
C ALA A 63 -1.62 -21.82 -15.07
N GLY A 64 -1.24 -21.20 -16.18
CA GLY A 64 -0.35 -20.04 -16.17
C GLY A 64 -0.99 -18.82 -15.50
N ASN A 65 -2.28 -18.59 -15.72
CA ASN A 65 -3.02 -17.49 -15.08
C ASN A 65 -3.05 -17.67 -13.56
N ASP A 66 -3.28 -18.90 -13.08
CA ASP A 66 -3.30 -19.21 -11.64
C ASP A 66 -1.93 -18.99 -10.99
N VAL A 67 -0.85 -19.39 -11.67
CA VAL A 67 0.52 -19.15 -11.18
C VAL A 67 0.80 -17.66 -11.05
N VAL A 68 0.43 -16.86 -12.05
CA VAL A 68 0.59 -15.40 -12.02
C VAL A 68 -0.22 -14.78 -10.90
N ALA A 69 -1.50 -15.17 -10.74
CA ALA A 69 -2.36 -14.68 -9.67
C ALA A 69 -1.76 -14.96 -8.27
N ARG A 70 -1.19 -16.16 -8.07
CA ARG A 70 -0.53 -16.53 -6.80
C ARG A 70 0.71 -15.69 -6.52
N HIS A 71 1.52 -15.40 -7.54
CA HIS A 71 2.69 -14.53 -7.37
C HIS A 71 2.30 -13.11 -7.00
N ILE A 72 1.25 -12.58 -7.63
CA ILE A 72 0.72 -11.24 -7.32
C ILE A 72 0.19 -11.18 -5.88
N ASP A 73 -0.59 -12.18 -5.44
CA ASP A 73 -1.10 -12.24 -4.07
C ASP A 73 0.04 -12.34 -3.03
N ALA A 74 1.05 -13.17 -3.30
CA ALA A 74 2.22 -13.29 -2.44
C ALA A 74 2.98 -11.95 -2.33
N TRP A 75 3.22 -11.28 -3.46
CA TRP A 75 3.87 -9.98 -3.50
C TRP A 75 3.03 -8.89 -2.80
N ALA A 76 1.70 -8.88 -2.99
CA ALA A 76 0.80 -7.92 -2.36
C ALA A 76 0.83 -8.03 -0.83
N LYS A 77 0.90 -9.28 -0.32
CA LYS A 77 1.07 -9.57 1.12
C LYS A 77 2.42 -9.06 1.63
N GLU A 78 3.52 -9.33 0.92
CA GLU A 78 4.86 -8.86 1.28
C GLU A 78 4.92 -7.33 1.34
N ARG A 79 4.37 -6.66 0.35
CA ARG A 79 4.42 -5.19 0.20
C ARG A 79 3.34 -4.44 0.95
N ARG A 80 2.42 -5.16 1.62
CA ARG A 80 1.27 -4.57 2.32
C ARG A 80 0.43 -3.65 1.41
N VAL A 81 0.21 -4.09 0.17
CA VAL A 81 -0.70 -3.45 -0.77
C VAL A 81 -1.91 -4.35 -1.00
N ASP A 82 -3.00 -3.77 -1.48
CA ASP A 82 -4.20 -4.48 -1.90
C ASP A 82 -4.25 -4.45 -3.42
N VAL A 83 -4.20 -5.62 -4.07
CA VAL A 83 -4.19 -5.70 -5.53
C VAL A 83 -5.52 -6.25 -6.03
N GLU A 84 -6.16 -5.51 -6.93
CA GLU A 84 -7.34 -5.92 -7.68
C GLU A 84 -6.90 -6.33 -9.08
N VAL A 85 -6.95 -7.64 -9.36
CA VAL A 85 -6.57 -8.19 -10.67
C VAL A 85 -7.82 -8.37 -11.52
N ASP A 86 -7.81 -7.81 -12.72
CA ASP A 86 -8.83 -8.00 -13.74
C ASP A 86 -8.22 -8.62 -15.00
N TRP A 87 -8.88 -9.64 -15.53
CA TRP A 87 -8.39 -10.45 -16.65
C TRP A 87 -9.10 -10.08 -17.95
N ALA A 88 -8.39 -9.39 -18.84
CA ALA A 88 -8.88 -9.07 -20.17
C ALA A 88 -8.70 -10.26 -21.13
N THR A 89 -9.76 -10.61 -21.87
CA THR A 89 -9.74 -11.61 -22.95
C THR A 89 -9.15 -11.01 -24.23
N PHE A 90 -8.65 -11.86 -25.14
CA PHE A 90 -7.97 -11.41 -26.35
C PHE A 90 -8.82 -10.53 -27.28
N GLY A 91 -10.14 -10.76 -27.36
CA GLY A 91 -11.04 -10.02 -28.25
C GLY A 91 -11.26 -8.57 -27.83
N ASP A 92 -11.37 -8.32 -26.52
CA ASP A 92 -11.87 -7.04 -26.00
C ASP A 92 -10.76 -6.18 -25.36
N ARG A 93 -9.54 -6.71 -25.26
CA ARG A 93 -8.45 -6.07 -24.51
C ARG A 93 -8.13 -4.66 -25.02
N GLU A 94 -7.92 -4.50 -26.32
CA GLU A 94 -7.44 -3.25 -26.89
C GLU A 94 -8.47 -2.15 -26.69
N GLN A 95 -9.74 -2.46 -26.97
CA GLN A 95 -10.87 -1.58 -26.74
C GLN A 95 -11.00 -1.21 -25.26
N LYS A 96 -10.85 -2.18 -24.34
CA LYS A 96 -10.91 -1.93 -22.90
C LYS A 96 -9.82 -0.95 -22.43
N PHE A 97 -8.58 -1.12 -22.89
CA PHE A 97 -7.48 -0.23 -22.51
C PHE A 97 -7.65 1.17 -23.11
N VAL A 98 -8.02 1.28 -24.40
CA VAL A 98 -8.28 2.57 -25.05
C VAL A 98 -9.42 3.31 -24.35
N ALA A 99 -10.56 2.65 -24.13
CA ALA A 99 -11.71 3.25 -23.46
C ALA A 99 -11.37 3.71 -22.04
N ALA A 100 -10.54 2.97 -21.30
CA ALA A 100 -10.11 3.37 -19.96
C ALA A 100 -9.20 4.60 -19.98
N ILE A 101 -8.31 4.71 -20.96
CA ILE A 101 -7.45 5.89 -21.15
C ILE A 101 -8.29 7.10 -21.53
N GLU A 102 -9.21 6.95 -22.50
CA GLU A 102 -10.11 8.02 -22.94
C GLU A 102 -11.03 8.50 -21.81
N ALA A 103 -11.46 7.58 -20.93
CA ALA A 103 -12.24 7.89 -19.74
C ALA A 103 -11.39 8.47 -18.58
N GLY A 104 -10.06 8.59 -18.73
CA GLY A 104 -9.17 9.07 -17.68
C GLY A 104 -9.07 8.13 -16.48
N ASN A 105 -9.32 6.83 -16.66
CA ASN A 105 -9.37 5.83 -15.60
C ASN A 105 -8.63 4.51 -15.95
N PRO A 106 -7.38 4.57 -16.46
CA PRO A 106 -6.59 3.37 -16.69
C PRO A 106 -6.32 2.61 -15.37
N PRO A 107 -5.99 1.31 -15.44
CA PRO A 107 -5.33 0.64 -14.32
C PRO A 107 -4.00 1.33 -13.96
N ASP A 108 -3.47 1.03 -12.78
CA ASP A 108 -2.18 1.55 -12.31
C ASP A 108 -1.00 0.96 -13.10
#